data_AF-M4WQX2-F1
#
_entry.id   AF-M4WQX2-F1
#
_cell.length_a   1.000
_cell.length_b   1.000
_cell.length_c   1.000
_cell.angle_alpha   90.00
_cell.angle_beta   90.00
_cell.angle_gamma   90.00
#
_symmetry.space_group_name_H-M   'P 1'
#
loop_
_entity.id
_entity.type
_entity.pdbx_description
1 polymer ?
#
loop_
_entity_poly.entity_id
_entity_poly.type
_entity_poly.pdbx_seq_one_letter_code
_entity_poly.pdbx_strand_id
1 'polypeptide(L)'
;NRTGSSHAEGRHEVCRRRDESDGSETRHGQAVAAIITELQKISKPCTTGKEIAQVGSISANSDSSIGDIIAEAMEKVGKEGVITVEDGSGLQNELDVVEGMQFDRGYLSPYFINNADKQIALLDNPFVLLHDKKISNIRDLLPALEQVAKAGRPLLIIAEDVDGEALATLVVNNIRGILKTCAV
;
A
#
# COMPACT_ATOMS: atom_id res chain seq x y z
N ASN A 1 -26.33 10.61 28.43
CA ASN A 1 -25.53 10.15 29.58
C ASN A 1 -24.26 9.50 29.04
N ARG A 2 -23.08 9.96 29.47
CA ARG A 2 -21.70 9.64 29.00
C ARG A 2 -21.19 10.37 27.75
N THR A 3 -20.79 11.63 27.96
CA THR A 3 -19.73 12.29 27.21
C THR A 3 -18.38 11.73 27.67
N GLY A 4 -17.57 11.26 26.70
CA GLY A 4 -16.23 10.71 26.93
C GLY A 4 -15.23 11.79 27.33
N SER A 5 -14.59 11.58 28.49
CA SER A 5 -13.43 12.32 28.95
C SER A 5 -12.17 11.66 28.35
N SER A 6 -11.72 12.13 27.19
CA SER A 6 -10.34 11.97 26.75
C SER A 6 -9.51 13.07 27.41
N HIS A 7 -8.99 12.77 28.61
CA HIS A 7 -8.04 13.64 29.31
C HIS A 7 -6.77 13.77 28.47
N ALA A 8 -6.52 14.98 27.96
CA ALA A 8 -5.27 15.34 27.31
C ALA A 8 -4.17 15.53 28.37
N GLU A 9 -3.38 14.49 28.64
CA GLU A 9 -2.29 14.50 29.63
C GLU A 9 -1.16 15.50 29.31
N GLY A 10 -1.11 16.09 28.12
CA GLY A 10 -0.03 16.99 27.69
C GLY A 10 -0.09 18.45 28.16
N ARG A 11 -1.16 18.89 28.85
CA ARG A 11 -1.36 20.33 29.12
C ARG A 11 -0.87 20.87 30.46
N HIS A 12 -0.43 20.01 31.38
CA HIS A 12 -0.11 20.43 32.75
C HIS A 12 1.33 20.92 33.00
N GLU A 13 2.27 20.77 32.06
CA GLU A 13 3.68 21.11 32.28
C GLU A 13 4.12 22.53 31.83
N VAL A 14 3.26 23.31 31.17
CA VAL A 14 3.67 24.55 30.46
C VAL A 14 3.75 25.81 31.36
N CYS A 15 3.65 25.70 32.68
CA CYS A 15 3.59 26.89 33.58
C CYS A 15 4.77 27.03 34.55
N ARG A 16 5.99 26.63 34.18
CA ARG A 16 7.21 27.06 34.88
C ARG A 16 8.24 27.58 33.88
N ARG A 17 8.51 28.90 33.97
CA ARG A 17 9.61 29.58 33.28
C ARG A 17 10.89 28.74 33.39
N ARG A 18 11.35 28.19 32.27
CA ARG A 18 12.73 27.74 32.06
C ARG A 18 13.17 28.18 30.68
N ASP A 19 14.41 28.64 30.68
CA ASP A 19 15.18 29.32 29.67
C ASP A 19 14.96 28.84 28.23
N GLU A 20 14.85 29.83 27.34
CA GLU A 20 14.61 29.74 25.90
C GLU A 20 15.89 29.45 25.10
N SER A 21 16.78 28.61 25.63
CA SER A 21 18.05 28.27 24.98
C SER A 21 18.43 26.82 25.30
N ASP A 22 18.43 26.00 24.25
CA ASP A 22 18.72 24.55 24.19
C ASP A 22 17.63 23.56 24.63
N GLY A 23 17.18 22.74 23.67
CA GLY A 23 16.74 21.36 23.95
C GLY A 23 15.24 21.06 23.91
N SER A 24 14.48 21.58 22.95
CA SER A 24 13.08 21.16 22.71
C SER A 24 12.93 19.81 21.99
N GLU A 25 14.03 19.13 21.69
CA GLU A 25 14.02 17.70 21.32
C GLU A 25 14.42 16.87 22.54
N THR A 26 13.75 15.72 22.73
CA THR A 26 14.20 14.56 23.55
C THR A 26 13.73 14.36 25.01
N ARG A 27 12.48 14.68 25.39
CA ARG A 27 11.83 13.93 26.50
C ARG A 27 10.92 12.82 26.02
N HIS A 28 9.99 13.14 25.11
CA HIS A 28 9.03 12.17 24.58
C HIS A 28 9.70 11.14 23.65
N GLY A 29 10.64 11.54 22.80
CA GLY A 29 11.34 10.62 21.89
C GLY A 29 12.19 9.57 22.62
N GLN A 30 12.84 9.95 23.72
CA GLN A 30 13.62 9.01 24.54
C GLN A 30 12.71 8.03 25.29
N ALA A 31 11.57 8.50 25.80
CA ALA A 31 10.58 7.63 26.45
C ALA A 31 9.95 6.63 25.45
N VAL A 32 9.58 7.08 24.25
CA VAL A 32 9.05 6.21 23.19
C VAL A 32 10.10 5.20 22.75
N ALA A 33 11.37 5.61 22.58
CA ALA A 33 12.45 4.70 22.21
C ALA A 33 12.70 3.61 23.29
N ALA A 34 12.67 3.99 24.57
CA ALA A 34 12.79 3.05 25.68
C ALA A 34 11.62 2.03 25.70
N ILE A 35 10.39 2.51 25.47
CA ILE A 35 9.20 1.65 25.40
C ILE A 35 9.27 0.69 24.20
N ILE A 36 9.67 1.15 23.01
CA ILE A 36 9.85 0.29 21.83
C ILE A 36 10.87 -0.82 22.13
N THR A 37 11.97 -0.47 22.80
CA THR A 37 13.02 -1.44 23.18
C THR A 37 12.48 -2.51 24.13
N GLU A 38 11.69 -2.13 25.14
CA GLU A 38 11.08 -3.09 26.06
C GLU A 38 9.98 -3.94 25.39
N LEU A 39 9.16 -3.34 24.51
CA LEU A 39 8.16 -4.08 23.72
C LEU A 39 8.80 -5.15 22.83
N GLN A 40 9.95 -4.85 22.21
CA GLN A 40 10.70 -5.82 21.42
C GLN A 40 11.21 -7.00 22.27
N LYS A 41 11.59 -6.77 23.54
CA LYS A 41 12.01 -7.86 24.46
C LYS A 41 10.85 -8.76 24.89
N ILE A 42 9.65 -8.20 25.02
CA ILE A 42 8.44 -8.93 25.42
C ILE A 42 7.78 -9.64 24.22
N SER A 43 8.03 -9.15 23.01
CA SER A 43 7.54 -9.72 21.75
C SER A 43 7.89 -11.21 21.63
N LYS A 44 6.89 -12.01 21.24
CA LYS A 44 7.05 -13.44 20.96
C LYS A 44 6.93 -13.67 19.46
N PRO A 45 7.99 -14.12 18.77
CA PRO A 45 7.90 -14.41 17.35
C PRO A 45 6.99 -15.62 17.13
N CYS A 46 6.04 -15.51 16.20
CA CYS A 46 5.23 -16.64 15.75
C CYS A 46 6.08 -17.46 14.79
N THR A 47 6.36 -18.72 15.14
CA THR A 47 7.24 -19.60 14.35
C THR A 47 6.51 -20.80 13.78
N THR A 48 5.37 -21.16 14.36
CA THR A 48 4.59 -22.32 13.95
C THR A 48 3.33 -21.90 13.20
N GLY A 49 2.91 -22.70 12.20
CA GLY A 49 1.67 -22.46 11.46
C GLY A 49 0.43 -22.39 12.35
N LYS A 50 0.42 -23.13 13.48
CA LYS A 50 -0.66 -23.08 14.47
C LYS A 50 -0.76 -21.73 15.18
N GLU A 51 0.38 -21.11 15.52
CA GLU A 51 0.40 -19.76 16.10
C GLU A 51 -0.11 -18.74 15.10
N ILE A 52 0.26 -18.88 13.82
CA ILE A 52 -0.21 -18.02 12.74
C ILE A 52 -1.74 -18.15 12.57
N ALA A 53 -2.27 -19.38 12.54
CA ALA A 53 -3.71 -19.63 12.46
C ALA A 53 -4.46 -19.05 13.67
N GLN A 54 -3.91 -19.20 14.88
CA GLN A 54 -4.49 -18.65 16.09
C GLN A 54 -4.55 -17.12 16.05
N VAL A 55 -3.47 -16.45 15.65
CA VAL A 55 -3.44 -14.99 15.51
C VAL A 55 -4.42 -14.54 14.42
N GLY A 56 -4.41 -15.21 13.27
CA GLY A 56 -5.33 -14.94 12.16
C GLY A 56 -6.79 -15.08 12.57
N SER A 57 -7.13 -16.12 13.32
CA SER A 57 -8.49 -16.34 13.83
C SER A 57 -8.94 -15.26 14.80
N ILE A 58 -8.08 -14.87 15.75
CA ILE A 58 -8.39 -13.79 16.70
C ILE A 58 -8.59 -12.46 15.95
N SER A 59 -7.74 -12.17 14.96
CA SER A 59 -7.87 -10.98 14.11
C SER A 59 -9.13 -11.01 13.23
N ALA A 60 -9.58 -12.19 12.80
CA ALA A 60 -10.79 -12.40 12.01
C ALA A 60 -12.04 -12.59 12.89
N ASN A 61 -12.12 -11.92 14.05
CA ASN A 61 -13.27 -11.98 14.96
C ASN A 61 -13.60 -13.40 15.46
N SER A 62 -12.58 -14.18 15.79
CA SER A 62 -12.67 -15.58 16.26
C SER A 62 -13.19 -16.58 15.23
N ASP A 63 -13.03 -16.29 13.94
CA ASP A 63 -13.33 -17.24 12.86
C ASP A 63 -12.12 -18.16 12.63
N SER A 64 -12.26 -19.45 12.91
CA SER A 64 -11.18 -20.42 12.71
C SER A 64 -10.94 -20.74 11.24
N SER A 65 -11.99 -20.69 10.40
CA SER A 65 -11.87 -21.02 8.97
C SER A 65 -10.98 -20.04 8.22
N ILE A 66 -11.11 -18.75 8.52
CA ILE A 66 -10.27 -17.70 7.96
C ILE A 66 -8.82 -17.81 8.47
N GLY A 67 -8.64 -18.09 9.76
CA GLY A 67 -7.31 -18.29 10.35
C GLY A 67 -6.54 -19.44 9.71
N ASP A 68 -7.22 -20.56 9.46
CA ASP A 68 -6.63 -21.74 8.82
C ASP A 68 -6.24 -21.45 7.36
N ILE A 69 -7.08 -20.74 6.60
CA ILE A 69 -6.77 -20.33 5.21
C ILE A 69 -5.56 -19.38 5.16
N ILE A 70 -5.47 -18.42 6.09
CA ILE A 70 -4.32 -17.51 6.17
C ILE A 70 -3.04 -18.29 6.47
N ALA A 71 -3.09 -19.25 7.39
CA ALA A 71 -1.93 -20.08 7.71
C ALA A 71 -1.49 -20.94 6.51
N GLU A 72 -2.43 -21.54 5.78
CA GLU A 72 -2.14 -22.29 4.55
C GLU A 72 -1.55 -21.38 3.46
N ALA A 73 -2.09 -20.17 3.27
CA ALA A 73 -1.58 -19.20 2.33
C ALA A 73 -0.12 -18.83 2.66
N MET A 74 0.15 -18.49 3.93
CA MET A 74 1.50 -18.14 4.42
C MET A 74 2.51 -19.29 4.27
N GLU A 75 2.07 -20.54 4.40
CA GLU A 75 2.93 -21.71 4.19
C GLU A 75 3.29 -21.89 2.71
N LYS A 76 2.35 -21.62 1.79
CA LYS A 76 2.59 -21.70 0.34
C LYS A 76 3.46 -20.56 -0.19
N VAL A 77 3.24 -19.32 0.25
CA VAL A 77 3.98 -18.13 -0.26
C VAL A 77 5.28 -17.86 0.49
N GLY A 78 5.45 -18.41 1.70
CA GLY A 78 6.59 -18.16 2.57
C GLY A 78 6.52 -16.82 3.32
N LYS A 79 7.57 -16.47 4.06
CA LYS A 79 7.59 -15.30 4.95
C LYS A 79 7.56 -13.94 4.25
N GLU A 80 8.08 -13.88 3.02
CA GLU A 80 8.16 -12.63 2.23
C GLU A 80 7.19 -12.64 1.05
N GLY A 81 6.27 -13.61 1.04
CA GLY A 81 5.22 -13.68 0.03
C GLY A 81 4.16 -12.59 0.23
N VAL A 82 3.59 -12.14 -0.88
CA VAL A 82 2.50 -11.17 -0.88
C VAL A 82 1.18 -11.92 -0.96
N ILE A 83 0.26 -11.60 -0.06
CA ILE A 83 -1.09 -12.14 -0.05
C ILE A 83 -2.06 -11.02 -0.44
N THR A 84 -2.81 -11.24 -1.51
CA THR A 84 -3.88 -10.34 -1.96
C THR A 84 -5.24 -10.99 -1.75
N VAL A 85 -6.23 -10.20 -1.35
CA VAL A 85 -7.61 -10.66 -1.18
C VAL A 85 -8.47 -10.04 -2.28
N GLU A 86 -9.19 -10.90 -3.00
CA GLU A 86 -10.13 -10.50 -4.05
C GLU A 86 -11.55 -10.91 -3.67
N ASP A 87 -12.52 -10.12 -4.13
CA ASP A 87 -13.94 -10.38 -3.89
C ASP A 87 -14.41 -11.51 -4.84
N GLY A 88 -14.57 -12.72 -4.32
CA GLY A 88 -15.06 -13.88 -5.06
C GLY A 88 -16.57 -13.86 -5.30
N SER A 89 -17.02 -14.49 -6.39
CA SER A 89 -18.45 -14.69 -6.69
C SER A 89 -19.04 -15.96 -6.07
N GLY A 90 -18.17 -16.83 -5.52
CA GLY A 90 -18.56 -18.07 -4.85
C GLY A 90 -19.00 -17.87 -3.39
N LEU A 91 -19.64 -18.90 -2.83
CA LEU A 91 -19.98 -18.96 -1.41
C LEU A 91 -18.82 -19.49 -0.55
N GLN A 92 -17.78 -20.04 -1.18
CA GLN A 92 -16.64 -20.67 -0.53
C GLN A 92 -15.40 -19.80 -0.75
N ASN A 93 -14.51 -19.79 0.25
CA ASN A 93 -13.21 -19.16 0.13
C ASN A 93 -12.29 -20.06 -0.68
N GLU A 94 -11.60 -19.50 -1.66
CA GLU A 94 -10.64 -20.21 -2.51
C GLU A 94 -9.25 -19.60 -2.33
N LEU A 95 -8.23 -20.45 -2.35
CA LEU A 95 -6.82 -20.06 -2.26
C LEU A 95 -6.15 -20.42 -3.58
N ASP A 96 -5.77 -19.40 -4.36
CA ASP A 96 -5.00 -19.56 -5.59
C ASP A 96 -3.60 -18.99 -5.42
N VAL A 97 -2.61 -19.66 -5.99
CA VAL A 97 -1.20 -19.26 -5.95
C VAL A 97 -0.78 -18.95 -7.38
N VAL A 98 -0.61 -17.66 -7.64
CA VAL A 98 -0.21 -17.16 -8.96
C VAL A 98 1.23 -16.66 -8.89
N GLU A 99 2.02 -16.99 -9.90
CA GLU A 99 3.37 -16.41 -10.06
C GLU A 99 3.23 -14.91 -10.40
N GLY A 100 3.73 -14.07 -9.50
CA GLY A 100 3.64 -12.61 -9.62
C GLY A 100 4.83 -11.91 -9.01
N MET A 101 4.84 -10.58 -9.12
CA MET A 101 5.90 -9.74 -8.57
C MET A 101 5.28 -8.48 -7.97
N GLN A 102 5.78 -8.08 -6.82
CA GLN A 102 5.53 -6.77 -6.22
C GLN A 102 6.85 -6.01 -6.11
N PHE A 103 6.78 -4.70 -6.29
CA PHE A 103 7.90 -3.80 -6.07
C PHE A 103 7.41 -2.56 -5.31
N ASP A 104 8.30 -1.91 -4.57
CA ASP A 104 7.96 -0.84 -3.62
C ASP A 104 7.71 0.55 -4.27
N ARG A 105 7.46 0.59 -5.59
CA ARG A 105 7.10 1.84 -6.28
C ARG A 105 5.60 1.94 -6.48
N GLY A 106 5.07 3.11 -6.10
CA GLY A 106 3.67 3.47 -6.31
C GLY A 106 3.47 4.31 -7.57
N TYR A 107 2.21 4.56 -7.91
CA TYR A 107 1.85 5.43 -9.03
C TYR A 107 2.34 6.88 -8.82
N LEU A 108 2.78 7.52 -9.90
CA LEU A 108 3.33 8.89 -9.84
C LEU A 108 2.26 9.95 -9.55
N SER A 109 0.99 9.67 -9.88
CA SER A 109 -0.10 10.63 -9.72
C SER A 109 -1.36 9.96 -9.16
N PRO A 110 -2.05 10.57 -8.18
CA PRO A 110 -3.30 10.03 -7.63
C PRO A 110 -4.44 10.03 -8.65
N TYR A 111 -4.31 10.75 -9.77
CA TYR A 111 -5.30 10.74 -10.84
C TYR A 111 -5.32 9.43 -11.65
N PHE A 112 -4.42 8.48 -11.36
CA PHE A 112 -4.49 7.12 -11.89
C PHE A 112 -5.42 6.19 -11.09
N ILE A 113 -5.91 6.63 -9.93
CA ILE A 113 -6.82 5.86 -9.09
C ILE A 113 -8.17 5.68 -9.81
N ASN A 114 -8.63 4.43 -9.90
CA ASN A 114 -9.94 4.10 -10.45
C ASN A 114 -10.88 3.48 -9.41
N ASN A 115 -10.36 2.98 -8.29
CA ASN A 115 -11.13 2.63 -7.11
C ASN A 115 -10.88 3.69 -6.03
N ALA A 116 -11.80 4.66 -5.94
CA ALA A 116 -11.67 5.79 -5.01
C ALA A 116 -11.77 5.35 -3.54
N ASP A 117 -12.47 4.26 -3.23
CA ASP A 117 -12.65 3.80 -1.84
C ASP A 117 -11.37 3.16 -1.31
N LYS A 118 -10.73 2.30 -2.13
CA LYS A 118 -9.47 1.62 -1.77
C LYS A 118 -8.22 2.46 -2.09
N GLN A 119 -8.36 3.56 -2.86
CA GLN A 119 -7.24 4.35 -3.41
C GLN A 119 -6.26 3.50 -4.24
N ILE A 120 -6.79 2.61 -5.09
CA ILE A 120 -6.01 1.67 -5.92
C ILE A 120 -6.26 1.95 -7.40
N ALA A 121 -5.23 1.71 -8.23
CA ALA A 121 -5.32 1.68 -9.69
C ALA A 121 -5.36 0.22 -10.19
N LEU A 122 -6.56 -0.28 -10.48
CA LEU A 122 -6.77 -1.65 -10.97
C LEU A 122 -6.71 -1.70 -12.50
N LEU A 123 -5.80 -2.48 -13.08
CA LEU A 123 -5.67 -2.62 -14.53
C LEU A 123 -5.98 -4.07 -14.93
N ASP A 124 -7.03 -4.27 -15.72
CA ASP A 124 -7.39 -5.58 -16.25
C ASP A 124 -6.66 -5.84 -17.58
N ASN A 125 -5.92 -6.95 -17.64
CA ASN A 125 -5.13 -7.39 -18.80
C ASN A 125 -4.37 -6.24 -19.51
N PRO A 126 -3.53 -5.47 -18.79
CA PRO A 126 -2.85 -4.32 -19.37
C PRO A 126 -1.72 -4.73 -20.32
N PHE A 127 -1.35 -3.83 -21.22
CA PHE A 127 -0.01 -3.84 -21.82
C PHE A 127 0.99 -3.28 -20.81
N VAL A 128 2.21 -3.82 -20.81
CA VAL A 128 3.30 -3.34 -19.94
C VAL A 128 4.39 -2.75 -20.80
N LEU A 129 4.66 -1.45 -20.63
CA LEU A 129 5.77 -0.74 -21.26
C LEU A 129 6.88 -0.55 -20.24
N LEU A 130 8.04 -1.14 -20.51
CA LEU A 130 9.24 -0.98 -19.69
C LEU A 130 10.18 0.02 -20.38
N HIS A 131 10.62 1.03 -19.64
CA HIS A 131 11.60 2.01 -20.11
C HIS A 131 12.67 2.27 -19.06
N ASP A 132 13.94 2.31 -19.46
CA ASP A 132 15.07 2.42 -18.54
C ASP A 132 15.44 3.86 -18.19
N LYS A 133 14.89 4.84 -18.92
CA LYS A 133 15.19 6.27 -18.77
C LYS A 133 13.98 7.06 -18.34
N LYS A 134 14.24 8.31 -17.96
CA LYS A 134 13.22 9.32 -17.73
C LYS A 134 12.45 9.69 -19.01
N ILE A 135 11.13 9.77 -18.89
CA ILE A 135 10.22 10.21 -19.96
C ILE A 135 9.69 11.60 -19.63
N SER A 136 10.23 12.61 -20.30
CA SER A 136 9.74 14.00 -20.18
C SER A 136 8.89 14.44 -21.38
N ASN A 137 9.12 13.83 -22.55
CA ASN A 137 8.45 14.20 -23.80
C ASN A 137 7.42 13.15 -24.22
N ILE A 138 6.21 13.61 -24.53
CA ILE A 138 5.12 12.72 -24.99
C ILE A 138 5.38 12.13 -26.37
N ARG A 139 6.20 12.78 -27.21
CA ARG A 139 6.47 12.35 -28.60
C ARG A 139 7.07 10.96 -28.69
N ASP A 140 7.89 10.59 -27.72
CA ASP A 140 8.52 9.27 -27.66
C ASP A 140 7.50 8.16 -27.33
N LEU A 141 6.40 8.52 -26.67
CA LEU A 141 5.31 7.62 -26.31
C LEU A 141 4.19 7.56 -27.36
N LEU A 142 4.06 8.55 -28.24
CA LEU A 142 2.95 8.62 -29.22
C LEU A 142 2.76 7.32 -30.02
N PRO A 143 3.82 6.69 -30.59
CA PRO A 143 3.63 5.48 -31.39
C PRO A 143 3.09 4.29 -30.57
N ALA A 144 3.42 4.22 -29.28
CA ALA A 144 2.93 3.19 -28.38
C ALA A 144 1.48 3.50 -27.94
N LEU A 145 1.19 4.75 -27.59
CA LEU A 145 -0.13 5.19 -27.17
C LEU A 145 -1.18 5.01 -28.27
N GLU A 146 -0.84 5.23 -29.54
CA GLU A 146 -1.74 4.99 -30.67
C GLU A 146 -2.13 3.52 -30.81
N GLN A 147 -1.17 2.61 -30.61
CA GLN A 147 -1.43 1.17 -30.68
C GLN A 147 -2.31 0.71 -29.52
N VAL A 148 -2.04 1.20 -28.31
CA VAL A 148 -2.83 0.92 -27.11
C VAL A 148 -4.25 1.46 -27.26
N ALA A 149 -4.40 2.70 -27.73
CA ALA A 149 -5.70 3.32 -27.97
C ALA A 149 -6.54 2.50 -28.97
N LYS A 150 -5.90 2.00 -30.04
CA LYS A 150 -6.57 1.16 -31.05
C LYS A 150 -6.97 -0.21 -30.49
N ALA A 151 -6.18 -0.77 -29.58
CA ALA A 151 -6.47 -2.05 -28.94
C ALA A 151 -7.54 -1.94 -27.84
N GLY A 152 -7.82 -0.73 -27.33
CA GLY A 152 -8.81 -0.49 -26.27
C GLY A 152 -8.46 -1.13 -24.92
N ARG A 153 -7.19 -1.53 -24.72
CA ARG A 153 -6.70 -2.16 -23.49
C ARG A 153 -5.93 -1.15 -22.63
N PRO A 154 -5.90 -1.31 -21.30
CA PRO A 154 -5.11 -0.44 -20.43
C PRO A 154 -3.60 -0.58 -20.66
N LEU A 155 -2.83 0.43 -20.26
CA LEU A 155 -1.36 0.44 -20.34
C LEU A 155 -0.74 0.76 -18.98
N LEU A 156 0.16 -0.11 -18.52
CA LEU A 156 1.06 0.12 -17.40
C LEU A 156 2.42 0.56 -17.93
N ILE A 157 2.90 1.73 -17.50
CA ILE A 157 4.21 2.26 -17.84
C ILE A 157 5.09 2.13 -16.60
N ILE A 158 6.22 1.44 -16.74
CA ILE A 158 7.25 1.34 -15.69
C ILE A 158 8.51 2.01 -16.25
N ALA A 159 8.87 3.15 -15.66
CA ALA A 159 10.03 3.92 -16.09
C ALA A 159 10.90 4.36 -14.90
N GLU A 160 12.07 4.94 -15.18
CA GLU A 160 12.87 5.57 -14.11
C GLU A 160 12.09 6.72 -13.44
N ASP A 161 11.48 7.57 -14.29
CA ASP A 161 10.64 8.71 -13.91
C ASP A 161 9.77 9.14 -15.12
N VAL A 162 8.57 9.65 -14.88
CA VAL A 162 7.69 10.25 -15.90
C VAL A 162 7.24 11.61 -15.41
N ASP A 163 7.67 12.67 -16.10
CA ASP A 163 7.46 14.04 -15.62
C ASP A 163 7.01 15.02 -16.70
N GLY A 164 6.76 16.25 -16.26
CA GLY A 164 6.48 17.38 -17.13
C GLY A 164 5.25 17.20 -18.01
N GLU A 165 5.44 17.38 -19.32
CA GLU A 165 4.39 17.32 -20.33
C GLU A 165 3.81 15.90 -20.50
N ALA A 166 4.68 14.88 -20.41
CA ALA A 166 4.27 13.49 -20.56
C ALA A 166 3.28 13.09 -19.47
N LEU A 167 3.60 13.36 -18.20
CA LEU A 167 2.74 13.04 -17.07
C LEU A 167 1.40 13.78 -17.13
N ALA A 168 1.42 15.09 -17.41
CA ALA A 168 0.21 15.90 -17.52
C ALA A 168 -0.73 15.37 -18.61
N THR A 169 -0.17 14.97 -19.75
CA THR A 169 -0.93 14.42 -20.87
C THR A 169 -1.54 13.07 -20.52
N LEU A 170 -0.79 12.17 -19.88
CA LEU A 170 -1.30 10.86 -19.44
C LEU A 170 -2.45 11.02 -18.44
N VAL A 171 -2.28 11.91 -17.45
CA VAL A 171 -3.32 12.19 -16.44
C VAL A 171 -4.60 12.74 -17.07
N VAL A 172 -4.50 13.72 -17.97
CA VAL A 172 -5.68 14.30 -18.63
C VAL A 172 -6.42 13.27 -19.48
N ASN A 173 -5.69 12.39 -20.17
CA ASN A 173 -6.31 11.31 -20.96
C ASN A 173 -6.97 10.24 -20.07
N ASN A 174 -6.37 9.93 -18.92
CA ASN A 174 -6.94 8.99 -17.96
C ASN A 174 -8.23 9.53 -17.34
N ILE A 175 -8.26 10.80 -16.91
CA ILE A 175 -9.47 11.46 -16.38
C ILE A 175 -10.58 11.51 -17.42
N ARG A 176 -10.24 11.72 -18.69
CA ARG A 176 -11.21 11.74 -19.80
C ARG A 176 -11.68 10.35 -20.21
N GLY A 177 -11.08 9.28 -19.69
CA GLY A 177 -11.43 7.90 -20.03
C GLY A 177 -11.07 7.49 -21.47
N ILE A 178 -10.30 8.32 -22.18
CA ILE A 178 -9.88 8.04 -23.57
C ILE A 178 -8.83 6.92 -23.56
N LEU A 179 -7.93 6.97 -22.59
CA LEU A 179 -6.82 6.03 -22.47
C LEU A 179 -6.62 5.71 -20.99
N LYS A 180 -6.77 4.42 -20.64
CA LYS A 180 -6.59 3.93 -19.27
C LYS A 180 -5.10 3.65 -19.06
N THR A 181 -4.43 4.50 -18.30
CA THR A 181 -2.99 4.36 -18.03
C THR A 181 -2.66 4.49 -16.56
N CYS A 182 -1.61 3.79 -16.15
CA CYS A 182 -0.92 4.01 -14.88
C CYS A 182 0.58 4.12 -15.16
N ALA A 183 1.24 5.13 -14.58
CA ALA A 183 2.68 5.30 -14.65
C ALA A 183 3.31 5.14 -13.27
N VAL A 184 4.38 4.35 -13.22
CA VAL A 184 5.12 3.94 -12.01
C VAL A 184 6.62 4.10 -12.22
#